data_AF-A0ABD1T6C7-F1
#
_entry.id   AF-A0ABD1T6C7-F1
#
_cell.length_a   1.000
_cell.length_b   1.000
_cell.length_c   1.000
_cell.angle_alpha   90.00
_cell.angle_beta   90.00
_cell.angle_gamma   90.00
#
_symmetry.space_group_name_H-M   'P 1'
#
loop_
_entity.id
_entity.type
_entity.pdbx_description
1 polymer ?
#
loop_
_entity_poly.entity_id
_entity_poly.type
_entity_poly.pdbx_seq_one_letter_code
_entity_poly.pdbx_strand_id
1 'polypeptide(L)'
;MESFPRLECLVVDTQDEVEIPDILLNMPSLRHMHFLGGGYFSASSLQQATNDESFQINNNMQSISVIRISDETDLKILRCSPNLRRLKVSIRSSYSFDFLNHLESLKLKSDNLLSSLFSLPLNLKQLTLADARMSPETNGDNWEIGVP
;
A
#
# COMPACT_ATOMS: atom_id res chain seq x y z
N MET A 1 17.80 -5.53 21.36
CA MET A 1 16.57 -4.77 21.06
C MET A 1 15.47 -5.39 21.90
N GLU A 2 14.82 -4.62 22.76
CA GLU A 2 13.67 -5.11 23.55
C GLU A 2 12.54 -5.49 22.59
N SER A 3 12.08 -6.74 22.69
CA SER A 3 10.88 -7.17 21.96
C SER A 3 9.65 -6.89 22.83
N PHE A 4 8.58 -6.41 22.22
CA PHE A 4 7.31 -6.19 22.89
C PHE A 4 6.34 -7.33 22.53
N PRO A 5 6.40 -8.50 23.19
CA PRO A 5 5.70 -9.71 22.77
C PRO A 5 4.17 -9.61 22.83
N ARG A 6 3.63 -8.55 23.42
CA ARG A 6 2.19 -8.29 23.56
C ARG A 6 1.73 -7.02 22.85
N LEU A 7 2.62 -6.33 22.12
CA LEU A 7 2.24 -5.13 21.39
C LEU A 7 1.39 -5.52 20.18
N GLU A 8 0.12 -5.13 20.19
CA GLU A 8 -0.81 -5.42 19.09
C GLU A 8 -1.02 -4.24 18.15
N CYS A 9 -0.80 -3.02 18.65
CA CYS A 9 -1.01 -1.79 17.91
C CYS A 9 0.18 -0.86 18.07
N LEU A 10 0.73 -0.39 16.95
CA LEU A 10 1.72 0.66 16.89
C LEU A 10 1.11 1.86 16.16
N VAL A 11 1.18 3.02 16.81
CA VAL A 11 0.85 4.31 16.21
C VAL A 11 2.09 5.18 16.25
N VAL A 12 2.49 5.67 15.08
CA VAL A 12 3.60 6.62 14.92
C VAL A 12 3.00 7.94 14.45
N ASP A 13 2.96 8.90 15.37
CA ASP A 13 2.45 10.25 15.12
C ASP A 13 3.61 11.19 14.81
N THR A 14 3.76 11.46 13.53
CA THR A 14 4.78 12.35 12.98
C THR A 14 4.23 12.96 11.70
N GLN A 15 4.73 14.13 11.32
CA GLN A 15 4.37 14.79 10.07
C GLN A 15 5.16 14.21 8.89
N ASP A 16 6.34 13.66 9.15
CA ASP A 16 7.24 13.12 8.14
C ASP A 16 6.99 11.63 7.89
N GLU A 17 7.41 11.16 6.72
CA GLU A 17 7.43 9.72 6.44
C GLU A 17 8.50 9.03 7.28
N VAL A 18 8.19 7.82 7.77
CA VAL A 18 9.12 7.03 8.58
C VAL A 18 9.47 5.72 7.91
N GLU A 19 10.73 5.33 8.05
CA GLU A 19 11.17 3.98 7.70
C GLU A 19 10.53 2.98 8.67
N ILE A 20 9.98 1.90 8.14
CA ILE A 20 9.43 0.78 8.93
C ILE A 20 10.59 -0.17 9.26
N PRO A 21 10.99 -0.30 10.54
CA PRO A 21 12.06 -1.20 10.90
C PRO A 21 11.64 -2.67 10.75
N ASP A 22 12.55 -3.52 10.26
CA ASP A 22 12.31 -4.95 9.99
C ASP A 22 11.77 -5.72 11.19
N ILE A 23 12.15 -5.30 12.39
CA ILE A 23 11.67 -5.92 13.63
C ILE A 23 10.14 -5.88 13.72
N LEU A 24 9.49 -4.80 13.25
CA LEU A 24 8.03 -4.66 13.27
C LEU A 24 7.34 -5.69 12.36
N LEU A 25 7.97 -6.05 11.24
CA LEU A 25 7.45 -7.08 10.33
C LEU A 25 7.47 -8.46 11.01
N ASN A 26 8.38 -8.69 11.94
CA ASN A 26 8.53 -9.99 12.62
C ASN A 26 7.93 -10.05 14.02
N MET A 27 7.11 -9.07 14.41
CA MET A 27 6.43 -9.07 15.71
C MET A 27 5.12 -9.88 15.64
N PRO A 28 5.05 -11.05 16.30
CA PRO A 28 3.95 -12.00 16.09
C PRO A 28 2.59 -11.49 16.61
N SER A 29 2.60 -10.66 17.66
CA SER A 29 1.38 -10.08 18.23
C SER A 29 0.94 -8.81 17.52
N LEU A 30 1.79 -8.19 16.70
CA LEU A 30 1.48 -6.91 16.06
C LEU A 30 0.45 -7.11 14.95
N ARG A 31 -0.68 -6.40 15.06
CA ARG A 31 -1.83 -6.51 14.16
C ARG A 31 -2.14 -5.20 13.45
N HIS A 32 -1.74 -4.08 14.03
CA HIS A 32 -2.10 -2.76 13.54
C HIS A 32 -0.88 -1.84 13.53
N MET A 33 -0.58 -1.28 12.37
CA MET A 33 0.42 -0.23 12.20
C MET A 33 -0.23 1.01 11.60
N HIS A 34 -0.07 2.14 12.27
CA HIS A 34 -0.60 3.42 11.83
C HIS A 34 0.50 4.47 11.81
N PHE A 35 0.89 4.89 10.60
CA PHE A 35 1.85 5.97 10.40
C PHE A 35 1.05 7.20 9.98
N LEU A 36 1.04 8.28 10.75
CA LEU A 36 0.18 9.43 10.42
C LEU A 36 0.77 10.27 9.27
N GLY A 37 2.09 10.53 9.29
CA GLY A 37 2.84 11.20 8.24
C GLY A 37 3.19 10.30 7.04
N GLY A 38 3.16 8.98 7.26
CA GLY A 38 3.43 7.97 6.25
C GLY A 38 4.54 7.02 6.67
N GLY A 39 4.54 5.81 6.10
CA GLY A 39 5.57 4.81 6.30
C GLY A 39 6.13 4.32 4.97
N TYR A 40 7.39 3.90 4.95
CA TYR A 40 8.00 3.20 3.82
C TYR A 40 8.84 2.02 4.30
N PHE A 41 8.96 0.97 3.50
CA PHE A 41 9.75 -0.19 3.86
C PHE A 41 11.24 0.13 3.86
N SER A 42 11.96 -0.45 4.82
CA SER A 42 13.40 -0.25 4.96
C SER A 42 14.18 -0.81 3.77
N ALA A 43 15.38 -0.28 3.54
CA ALA A 43 16.26 -0.81 2.51
C ALA A 43 16.59 -2.31 2.71
N SER A 44 16.71 -2.75 3.97
CA SER A 44 16.98 -4.14 4.32
C SER A 44 15.80 -5.07 4.00
N SER A 45 14.57 -4.68 4.33
CA SER A 45 13.38 -5.46 4.00
C SER A 45 13.15 -5.55 2.49
N LEU A 46 13.43 -4.47 1.74
CA LEU A 46 13.39 -4.47 0.28
C LEU A 46 14.44 -5.41 -0.33
N GLN A 47 15.67 -5.41 0.19
CA GLN A 47 16.71 -6.33 -0.26
C GLN A 47 16.32 -7.80 0.00
N GLN A 48 15.76 -8.09 1.18
CA GLN A 48 15.29 -9.43 1.50
C GLN A 48 14.17 -9.88 0.57
N ALA A 49 13.15 -9.04 0.35
CA ALA A 49 12.04 -9.34 -0.56
C ALA A 49 12.46 -9.46 -2.04
N THR A 50 13.60 -8.88 -2.41
CA THR A 50 14.17 -8.99 -3.76
C THR A 50 14.97 -10.28 -3.94
N ASN A 51 15.80 -10.63 -2.96
CA ASN A 51 16.78 -11.71 -3.08
C ASN A 51 16.26 -13.08 -2.62
N ASP A 52 15.21 -13.11 -1.82
CA ASP A 52 14.66 -14.32 -1.22
C ASP A 52 13.21 -14.54 -1.66
N GLU A 53 12.99 -15.52 -2.54
CA GLU A 53 11.64 -15.92 -2.96
C GLU A 53 10.82 -16.50 -1.78
N SER A 54 11.49 -16.96 -0.72
CA SER A 54 10.88 -17.46 0.50
C SER A 54 10.72 -16.38 1.57
N PHE A 55 10.93 -15.10 1.24
CA PHE A 55 10.73 -13.99 2.17
C PHE A 55 9.32 -14.05 2.78
N GLN A 56 9.29 -14.18 4.10
CA GLN A 56 8.05 -14.26 4.86
C GLN A 56 8.10 -13.27 6.01
N ILE A 57 6.92 -12.77 6.35
CA ILE A 57 6.70 -11.90 7.48
C ILE A 57 6.00 -12.74 8.53
N ASN A 58 6.59 -12.81 9.73
CA ASN A 58 6.00 -13.56 10.83
C ASN A 58 5.15 -12.65 11.72
N ASN A 59 4.06 -12.12 11.15
CA ASN A 59 3.08 -11.35 11.91
C ASN A 59 1.65 -11.70 11.50
N ASN A 60 0.71 -11.29 12.34
CA ASN A 60 -0.71 -11.41 12.05
C ASN A 60 -1.29 -10.04 11.66
N MET A 61 -0.62 -9.33 10.75
CA MET A 61 -0.99 -7.96 10.39
C MET A 61 -2.40 -7.93 9.80
N GLN A 62 -3.27 -7.11 10.40
CA GLN A 62 -4.67 -6.93 9.98
C GLN A 62 -4.94 -5.53 9.43
N SER A 63 -4.12 -4.55 9.82
CA SER A 63 -4.29 -3.16 9.40
C SER A 63 -2.95 -2.45 9.23
N ILE A 64 -2.74 -1.86 8.06
CA ILE A 64 -1.61 -0.95 7.80
C ILE A 64 -2.19 0.35 7.27
N SER A 65 -1.81 1.47 7.90
CA SER A 65 -2.29 2.79 7.51
C SER A 65 -1.16 3.73 7.10
N VAL A 66 -1.36 4.35 5.93
CA VAL A 66 -0.48 5.34 5.28
C VAL A 66 0.89 4.77 4.97
N ILE A 67 0.96 3.77 4.11
CA ILE A 67 2.24 3.30 3.58
C ILE A 67 2.43 3.78 2.14
N ARG A 68 3.64 4.22 1.80
CA ARG A 68 4.02 4.55 0.43
C ARG A 68 4.40 3.27 -0.30
N ILE A 69 3.87 3.10 -1.51
CA ILE A 69 4.26 2.06 -2.46
C ILE A 69 4.90 2.75 -3.66
N SER A 70 6.16 2.40 -3.90
CA SER A 70 7.04 2.96 -4.92
C SER A 70 7.30 1.98 -6.05
N ASP A 71 7.28 0.67 -5.79
CA ASP A 71 7.50 -0.38 -6.78
C ASP A 71 6.86 -1.73 -6.43
N GLU A 72 7.10 -2.74 -7.27
CA GLU A 72 6.62 -4.12 -7.08
C GLU A 72 7.25 -4.83 -5.87
N THR A 73 8.42 -4.39 -5.41
CA THR A 73 9.09 -4.96 -4.24
C THR A 73 8.32 -4.60 -2.97
N ASP A 74 7.84 -3.36 -2.86
CA ASP A 74 6.93 -2.96 -1.78
C ASP A 74 5.67 -3.84 -1.75
N LEU A 75 5.12 -4.18 -2.93
CA LEU A 75 3.97 -5.08 -3.03
C LEU A 75 4.31 -6.51 -2.63
N LYS A 76 5.50 -7.01 -2.93
CA LYS A 76 5.96 -8.33 -2.47
C LYS A 76 5.95 -8.40 -0.94
N ILE A 77 6.39 -7.35 -0.26
CA ILE A 77 6.33 -7.29 1.22
C ILE A 77 4.87 -7.32 1.70
N LEU A 78 3.96 -6.60 1.05
CA LEU A 78 2.53 -6.66 1.38
C LEU A 78 1.91 -8.04 1.12
N ARG A 79 2.37 -8.78 0.11
CA ARG A 79 1.90 -10.17 -0.18
C ARG A 79 2.15 -11.10 1.00
N CYS A 80 3.18 -10.84 1.79
CA CYS A 80 3.51 -11.62 2.98
C CYS A 80 2.58 -11.33 4.18
N SER A 81 1.57 -10.46 4.02
CA SER A 81 0.54 -10.16 5.04
C SER A 81 -0.85 -10.67 4.60
N PRO A 82 -1.09 -11.99 4.51
CA PRO A 82 -2.34 -12.53 3.97
C PRO A 82 -3.58 -12.17 4.80
N ASN A 83 -3.43 -11.90 6.10
CA ASN A 83 -4.53 -11.55 7.01
C ASN A 83 -4.90 -10.06 6.98
N LEU A 84 -4.31 -9.28 6.08
CA LEU A 84 -4.54 -7.85 5.99
C LEU A 84 -5.97 -7.56 5.54
N ARG A 85 -6.74 -6.85 6.39
CA ARG A 85 -8.14 -6.49 6.14
C ARG A 85 -8.33 -5.02 5.81
N ARG A 86 -7.41 -4.16 6.27
CA ARG A 86 -7.48 -2.71 6.08
C ARG A 86 -6.13 -2.18 5.60
N LEU A 87 -6.14 -1.47 4.49
CA LEU A 87 -4.94 -0.90 3.90
C LEU A 87 -5.20 0.54 3.48
N LYS A 88 -4.35 1.47 3.94
CA LYS A 88 -4.28 2.82 3.38
C LYS A 88 -2.90 3.02 2.77
N VAL A 89 -2.85 3.28 1.46
CA VAL A 89 -1.61 3.41 0.69
C VAL A 89 -1.55 4.74 -0.07
N SER A 90 -0.34 5.21 -0.28
CA SER A 90 -0.01 6.26 -1.25
C SER A 90 0.80 5.65 -2.38
N ILE A 91 0.34 5.80 -3.62
CA ILE A 91 0.96 5.22 -4.81
C ILE A 91 1.27 6.31 -5.83
N ARG A 92 2.35 6.17 -6.59
CA ARG A 92 2.70 7.07 -7.71
C ARG A 92 2.35 6.51 -9.08
N SER A 93 2.24 5.19 -9.15
CA SER A 93 1.95 4.44 -10.36
C SER A 93 0.82 3.48 -10.08
N SER A 94 0.37 2.82 -11.12
CA SER A 94 -0.70 1.86 -11.05
C SER A 94 -0.20 0.50 -10.59
N TYR A 95 -0.89 -0.09 -9.61
CA TYR A 95 -0.54 -1.39 -9.03
C TYR A 95 -1.78 -2.26 -8.82
N SER A 96 -1.59 -3.57 -8.91
CA SER A 96 -2.62 -4.55 -8.56
C SER A 96 -2.64 -4.82 -7.06
N PHE A 97 -3.84 -4.89 -6.46
CA PHE A 97 -4.04 -5.32 -5.07
C PHE A 97 -4.87 -6.60 -4.97
N ASP A 98 -5.10 -7.30 -6.08
CA ASP A 98 -5.90 -8.54 -6.15
C ASP A 98 -5.37 -9.68 -5.28
N PHE A 99 -4.06 -9.72 -5.03
CA PHE A 99 -3.42 -10.72 -4.17
C PHE A 99 -3.86 -10.64 -2.69
N LEU A 100 -4.41 -9.51 -2.25
CA LEU A 100 -4.89 -9.32 -0.87
C LEU A 100 -6.31 -9.86 -0.71
N ASN A 101 -6.46 -11.17 -0.78
CA ASN A 101 -7.77 -11.84 -0.81
C ASN A 101 -8.65 -11.54 0.42
N HIS A 102 -8.09 -11.19 1.57
CA HIS A 102 -8.86 -10.85 2.78
C HIS A 102 -9.07 -9.35 2.99
N LEU A 103 -8.65 -8.50 2.04
CA LEU A 103 -8.76 -7.06 2.17
C LEU A 103 -10.22 -6.62 2.07
N GLU A 104 -10.73 -6.04 3.15
CA GLU A 104 -12.10 -5.54 3.25
C GLU A 104 -12.17 -4.03 3.00
N SER A 105 -11.10 -3.29 3.29
CA SER A 105 -11.04 -1.83 3.15
C SER A 105 -9.73 -1.38 2.53
N LEU A 106 -9.81 -0.61 1.45
CA LEU A 106 -8.69 -0.03 0.74
C LEU A 106 -8.89 1.47 0.61
N LYS A 107 -7.92 2.24 1.10
CA LYS A 107 -7.84 3.68 0.87
C LYS A 107 -6.62 4.00 0.02
N LEU A 108 -6.86 4.43 -1.21
CA LEU A 108 -5.82 4.81 -2.17
C LEU A 108 -5.68 6.33 -2.19
N LYS A 109 -4.44 6.79 -2.06
CA LYS A 109 -4.03 8.14 -2.41
C LYS A 109 -3.10 8.05 -3.62
N SER A 110 -3.44 8.72 -4.70
CA SER A 110 -2.63 8.76 -5.93
C SER A 110 -2.82 10.09 -6.64
N ASP A 111 -1.75 10.58 -7.25
CA ASP A 111 -1.81 11.77 -8.11
C ASP A 111 -2.50 11.47 -9.46
N ASN A 112 -2.58 10.21 -9.87
CA ASN A 112 -3.25 9.77 -11.09
C ASN A 112 -4.06 8.48 -10.83
N LEU A 113 -5.33 8.64 -10.45
CA LEU A 113 -6.15 7.50 -10.05
C LEU A 113 -6.74 6.71 -11.21
N LEU A 114 -7.04 7.35 -12.33
CA LEU A 114 -7.71 6.73 -13.48
C LEU A 114 -6.89 5.59 -14.08
N SER A 115 -5.56 5.71 -14.07
CA SER A 115 -4.68 4.62 -14.45
C SER A 115 -4.49 3.59 -13.34
N SER A 116 -4.74 3.93 -12.06
CA SER A 116 -4.26 3.14 -10.91
C SER A 116 -5.14 1.96 -10.48
N LEU A 117 -6.35 1.84 -11.04
CA LEU A 117 -7.36 0.86 -10.64
C LEU A 117 -7.42 -0.33 -11.59
N PHE A 118 -6.29 -1.01 -11.82
CA PHE A 118 -6.27 -2.15 -12.74
C PHE A 118 -6.95 -3.41 -12.17
N SER A 119 -6.95 -3.58 -10.85
CA SER A 119 -7.49 -4.78 -10.21
C SER A 119 -7.66 -4.59 -8.70
N LEU A 120 -8.91 -4.70 -8.26
CA LEU A 120 -9.28 -4.61 -6.85
C LEU A 120 -9.42 -6.02 -6.24
N PRO A 121 -9.09 -6.19 -4.95
CA PRO A 121 -9.29 -7.47 -4.27
C PRO A 121 -10.77 -7.86 -4.18
N LEU A 122 -11.05 -9.16 -4.32
CA LEU A 122 -12.40 -9.71 -4.45
C LEU A 122 -13.32 -9.44 -3.24
N ASN A 123 -12.75 -9.40 -2.03
CA ASN A 123 -13.52 -9.25 -0.79
C ASN A 123 -13.62 -7.79 -0.31
N LEU A 124 -13.32 -6.83 -1.18
CA LEU A 124 -13.34 -5.42 -0.85
C LEU A 124 -14.77 -4.92 -0.59
N LYS A 125 -15.02 -4.45 0.64
CA LYS A 125 -16.31 -3.87 1.06
C LYS A 125 -16.30 -2.35 0.98
N GLN A 126 -15.11 -1.74 1.10
CA GLN A 126 -14.93 -0.30 1.09
C GLN A 126 -13.71 0.09 0.26
N LEU A 127 -13.93 0.93 -0.74
CA LEU A 127 -12.88 1.63 -1.48
C LEU A 127 -12.99 3.12 -1.18
N THR A 128 -11.88 3.75 -0.82
CA THR A 128 -11.79 5.21 -0.65
C THR A 128 -10.67 5.73 -1.53
N LEU A 129 -11.01 6.67 -2.41
CA LEU A 129 -10.06 7.35 -3.27
C LEU A 129 -9.83 8.75 -2.72
N ALA A 130 -8.59 9.07 -2.34
CA ALA A 130 -8.20 10.35 -1.76
C ALA A 130 -7.28 11.11 -2.71
N ASP A 131 -7.39 12.45 -2.69
CA ASP A 131 -6.62 13.37 -3.55
C ASP A 131 -6.74 13.06 -5.05
N ALA A 132 -7.92 12.56 -5.44
CA ALA A 132 -8.27 12.24 -6.81
C ALA A 132 -8.32 13.48 -7.70
N ARG A 133 -7.22 13.80 -8.39
CA ARG A 133 -7.30 14.65 -9.57
C ARG A 133 -7.87 13.81 -10.71
N MET A 134 -9.19 13.87 -10.90
CA MET A 134 -9.79 13.39 -12.14
C MET A 134 -9.39 14.38 -13.23
N SER A 135 -8.39 14.06 -14.05
CA SER A 135 -8.13 14.83 -15.26
C SER A 135 -9.34 14.69 -16.20
N PRO A 136 -9.92 15.79 -16.71
CA PRO A 136 -10.97 15.69 -17.71
C PRO A 136 -10.41 14.96 -18.94
N GLU A 137 -11.16 13.99 -19.45
CA GLU A 137 -10.88 13.34 -20.73
C GLU A 137 -10.72 14.44 -21.79
N THR A 138 -9.50 14.64 -22.30
CA THR A 138 -9.33 15.42 -23.51
C THR A 138 -9.83 14.56 -24.67
N ASN A 139 -11.12 14.68 -24.98
CA ASN A 139 -11.67 14.25 -26.26
C ASN A 139 -10.97 15.07 -27.35
N GLY A 140 -9.87 14.53 -27.87
CA GLY A 140 -9.20 15.04 -29.05
C GLY A 140 -9.97 14.67 -30.31
N ASP A 141 -11.20 15.18 -30.45
CA ASP A 141 -11.91 15.19 -31.73
C ASP A 141 -11.39 16.38 -32.55
N ASN A 142 -10.24 16.21 -33.18
CA ASN A 142 -9.81 17.08 -34.27
C ASN A 142 -10.63 16.75 -35.52
N TRP A 143 -11.76 17.45 -35.69
CA TRP A 143 -12.40 17.62 -36.98
C TRP A 143 -11.54 18.59 -37.79
N GLU A 144 -10.67 18.09 -38.65
CA GLU A 144 -10.11 18.93 -39.71
C GLU A 144 -11.23 19.26 -40.70
N ILE A 145 -11.76 20.47 -40.54
CA ILE A 145 -12.55 21.19 -41.53
C ILE A 145 -11.76 21.24 -42.83
N GLY A 146 -12.27 20.56 -43.85
CA GLY A 146 -11.92 20.84 -45.23
C GLY A 146 -12.25 22.31 -45.56
N VAL A 147 -11.31 22.96 -46.22
CA VAL A 147 -11.51 24.25 -46.91
C VAL A 147 -10.87 24.08 -48.30
N PRO A 148 -11.37 24.80 -49.33
CA PRO A 148 -12.00 24.26 -50.53
C PRO A 148 -11.04 24.01 -51.69
#